data_AF-A0A1X3RPX7-F1
#
_entry.id   AF-A0A1X3RPX7-F1
#
_cell.length_a   1.000
_cell.length_b   1.000
_cell.length_c   1.000
_cell.angle_alpha   90.00
_cell.angle_beta   90.00
_cell.angle_gamma   90.00
#
_symmetry.space_group_name_H-M   'P 1'
#
loop_
_entity.id
_entity.type
_entity.pdbx_description
1 polymer ?
#
loop_
_entity_poly.entity_id
_entity_poly.type
_entity_poly.pdbx_seq_one_letter_code
_entity_poly.pdbx_strand_id
1 'polypeptide(L)'
;MPELSVIIKWMNQYPKTGWILLLIYIVLGVVRHRVINAESGSVFRGLLNLRKRRLEKMLEQPYLNKNAISLVRRELRQRSLYQLTGLYNYRLQDLAIIFCDRYGLRAGYLKPWRNWLNEKEGQIVFKRKWHCFRWRIFLAVLIVNVILLVAFIMYIFSHASAEMIAPLIMFYVLLWLFPWLMVVSVPTPAWTREMEAYLKKFNAEQRMADSNNHCHIELK
;
A
#
# COMPACT_ATOMS: atom_id res chain seq x y z
N MET A 1 -28.81 -7.24 26.30
CA MET A 1 -28.50 -5.96 25.63
C MET A 1 -29.78 -5.46 24.94
N PRO A 2 -30.51 -4.51 25.55
CA PRO A 2 -31.85 -4.09 25.10
C PRO A 2 -31.85 -3.21 23.84
N GLU A 3 -30.71 -2.66 23.42
CA GLU A 3 -30.66 -1.77 22.25
C GLU A 3 -30.68 -2.53 20.91
N LEU A 4 -30.09 -3.73 20.86
CA LEU A 4 -30.10 -4.55 19.65
C LEU A 4 -31.49 -5.09 19.31
N SER A 5 -32.31 -5.42 20.31
CA SER A 5 -33.65 -5.94 20.10
C SER A 5 -34.62 -4.91 19.52
N VAL A 6 -34.43 -3.62 19.86
CA VAL A 6 -35.21 -2.50 19.31
C VAL A 6 -34.87 -2.27 17.85
N ILE A 7 -33.59 -2.32 17.48
CA ILE A 7 -33.11 -2.16 16.10
C ILE A 7 -33.64 -3.31 15.23
N ILE A 8 -33.59 -4.55 15.72
CA ILE A 8 -34.10 -5.73 15.01
C ILE A 8 -35.62 -5.64 14.81
N LYS A 9 -36.38 -5.21 15.82
CA LYS A 9 -37.84 -4.99 15.69
C LYS A 9 -38.17 -3.93 14.64
N TRP A 10 -37.44 -2.81 14.65
CA TRP A 10 -37.65 -1.71 13.70
C TRP A 10 -37.29 -2.11 12.27
N MET A 11 -36.23 -2.90 12.09
CA MET A 11 -35.78 -3.39 10.78
C MET A 11 -36.75 -4.43 10.18
N ASN A 12 -37.39 -5.25 11.02
CA ASN A 12 -38.47 -6.13 10.59
C ASN A 12 -39.76 -5.38 10.22
N GLN A 13 -40.01 -4.23 10.85
CA GLN A 13 -41.20 -3.42 10.59
C GLN A 13 -41.10 -2.64 9.27
N TYR A 14 -39.87 -2.32 8.82
CA TYR A 14 -39.62 -1.59 7.59
C TYR A 14 -38.41 -2.14 6.81
N PRO A 15 -38.55 -3.33 6.17
CA PRO A 15 -37.42 -4.04 5.59
C PRO A 15 -36.75 -3.23 4.46
N LYS A 16 -37.51 -2.66 3.52
CA LYS A 16 -36.94 -1.94 2.36
C LYS A 16 -36.18 -0.68 2.77
N THR A 17 -36.76 0.15 3.63
CA THR A 17 -36.13 1.41 4.09
C THR A 17 -35.02 1.16 5.11
N GLY A 18 -35.13 0.14 5.95
CA GLY A 18 -34.07 -0.28 6.87
C GLY A 18 -32.82 -0.73 6.11
N TRP A 19 -32.97 -1.61 5.12
CA TRP A 19 -31.86 -2.04 4.26
C TRP A 19 -31.26 -0.88 3.47
N ILE A 20 -32.08 0.05 2.93
CA ILE A 20 -31.59 1.23 2.21
C ILE A 20 -30.80 2.17 3.14
N LEU A 21 -31.30 2.45 4.34
CA LEU A 21 -30.60 3.31 5.32
C LEU A 21 -29.28 2.70 5.78
N LEU A 22 -29.25 1.38 5.94
CA LEU A 22 -28.06 0.63 6.33
C LEU A 22 -27.03 0.63 5.18
N LEU A 23 -27.47 0.46 3.94
CA LEU A 23 -26.65 0.58 2.74
C LEU A 23 -26.12 2.02 2.56
N ILE A 24 -26.95 3.04 2.81
CA ILE A 24 -26.55 4.45 2.83
C ILE A 24 -25.53 4.70 3.95
N TYR A 25 -25.70 4.12 5.14
CA TYR A 25 -24.76 4.26 6.25
C TYR A 25 -23.41 3.60 5.95
N ILE A 26 -23.41 2.42 5.31
CA ILE A 26 -22.19 1.76 4.81
C ILE A 26 -21.53 2.60 3.74
N VAL A 27 -22.30 3.07 2.75
CA VAL A 27 -21.78 3.92 1.68
C VAL A 27 -21.23 5.21 2.26
N LEU A 28 -21.91 5.84 3.22
CA LEU A 28 -21.40 7.00 3.96
C LEU A 28 -20.18 6.65 4.81
N GLY A 29 -20.07 5.46 5.38
CA GLY A 29 -18.89 5.01 6.11
C GLY A 29 -17.69 4.76 5.21
N VAL A 30 -17.91 4.12 4.06
CA VAL A 30 -16.90 3.86 3.03
C VAL A 30 -16.52 5.16 2.33
N VAL A 31 -17.48 6.03 2.03
CA VAL A 31 -17.26 7.38 1.50
C VAL A 31 -16.54 8.20 2.56
N ARG A 32 -16.96 8.26 3.82
CA ARG A 32 -16.26 8.98 4.89
C ARG A 32 -14.87 8.44 5.14
N HIS A 33 -14.64 7.13 5.08
CA HIS A 33 -13.29 6.56 5.18
C HIS A 33 -12.47 6.85 3.92
N ARG A 34 -13.08 6.83 2.73
CA ARG A 34 -12.47 7.25 1.46
C ARG A 34 -12.30 8.76 1.39
N VAL A 35 -13.06 9.57 2.09
CA VAL A 35 -13.01 11.03 2.13
C VAL A 35 -11.95 11.40 3.18
N ILE A 36 -11.94 10.77 4.34
CA ILE A 36 -10.82 10.86 5.29
C ILE A 36 -9.50 10.36 4.66
N ASN A 37 -9.51 9.32 3.80
CA ASN A 37 -8.32 8.80 3.11
C ASN A 37 -8.07 9.35 1.68
N ALA A 38 -9.01 10.09 1.07
CA ALA A 38 -8.87 10.67 -0.29
C ALA A 38 -9.12 12.18 -0.35
N GLU A 39 -9.81 12.81 0.62
CA GLU A 39 -9.70 14.25 0.93
C GLU A 39 -8.43 14.56 1.70
N SER A 40 -7.86 13.62 2.48
CA SER A 40 -6.43 13.72 2.77
C SER A 40 -5.62 13.70 1.48
N GLY A 41 -6.09 13.08 0.39
CA GLY A 41 -5.50 13.20 -0.94
C GLY A 41 -5.58 14.60 -1.56
N SER A 42 -6.68 15.35 -1.43
CA SER A 42 -6.82 16.70 -2.04
C SER A 42 -6.20 17.80 -1.16
N VAL A 43 -6.41 17.75 0.15
CA VAL A 43 -5.81 18.69 1.11
C VAL A 43 -4.31 18.40 1.27
N PHE A 44 -3.85 17.13 1.29
CA PHE A 44 -2.42 16.86 1.18
C PHE A 44 -1.91 17.17 -0.22
N ARG A 45 -2.63 16.98 -1.33
CA ARG A 45 -2.14 17.47 -2.63
C ARG A 45 -1.96 18.98 -2.60
N GLY A 46 -2.87 19.73 -1.99
CA GLY A 46 -2.74 21.16 -1.74
C GLY A 46 -1.52 21.49 -0.88
N LEU A 47 -1.34 20.83 0.26
CA LEU A 47 -0.21 21.04 1.19
C LEU A 47 1.14 20.59 0.61
N LEU A 48 1.16 19.48 -0.11
CA LEU A 48 2.34 18.95 -0.82
C LEU A 48 2.69 19.84 -2.00
N ASN A 49 1.70 20.38 -2.72
CA ASN A 49 1.87 21.38 -3.77
C ASN A 49 2.35 22.71 -3.19
N LEU A 50 1.89 23.12 -2.00
CA LEU A 50 2.40 24.30 -1.30
C LEU A 50 3.86 24.11 -0.88
N ARG A 51 4.22 22.94 -0.34
CA ARG A 51 5.62 22.60 -0.05
C ARG A 51 6.47 22.55 -1.32
N LYS A 52 5.96 21.96 -2.41
CA LYS A 52 6.64 21.94 -3.71
C LYS A 52 6.85 23.36 -4.25
N ARG A 53 5.80 24.17 -4.31
CA ARG A 53 5.86 25.59 -4.72
C ARG A 53 6.81 26.40 -3.84
N ARG A 54 6.86 26.13 -2.53
CA ARG A 54 7.80 26.80 -1.62
C ARG A 54 9.25 26.43 -1.96
N LEU A 55 9.53 25.16 -2.23
CA LEU A 55 10.85 24.68 -2.63
C LEU A 55 11.26 25.24 -4.01
N GLU A 56 10.33 25.30 -4.97
CA GLU A 56 10.56 25.94 -6.28
C GLU A 56 10.86 27.43 -6.12
N LYS A 57 10.08 28.16 -5.31
CA LYS A 57 10.33 29.58 -4.98
C LYS A 57 11.67 29.81 -4.26
N MET A 58 12.14 28.86 -3.46
CA MET A 58 13.47 28.94 -2.83
C MET A 58 14.59 28.88 -3.88
N LEU A 59 14.40 28.19 -5.01
CA LEU A 59 15.40 28.15 -6.10
C LEU A 59 15.48 29.46 -6.89
N GLU A 60 14.42 30.27 -6.88
CA GLU A 60 14.35 31.57 -7.56
C GLU A 60 15.02 32.70 -6.76
N GLN A 61 15.34 32.47 -5.48
CA GLN A 61 15.94 33.47 -4.60
C GLN A 61 17.44 33.63 -4.86
N PRO A 62 17.93 34.84 -5.21
CA PRO A 62 19.32 35.06 -5.62
C PRO A 62 20.35 34.96 -4.46
N TYR A 63 19.89 34.95 -3.21
CA TYR A 63 20.71 34.93 -2.00
C TYR A 63 20.83 33.53 -1.35
N LEU A 64 20.32 32.48 -2.00
CA LEU A 64 20.35 31.13 -1.40
C LEU A 64 21.77 30.53 -1.48
N ASN A 65 22.26 30.01 -0.36
CA ASN A 65 23.54 29.31 -0.27
C ASN A 65 23.56 28.11 -1.26
N LYS A 66 24.68 27.90 -1.97
CA LYS A 66 24.90 26.77 -2.89
C LYS A 66 24.56 25.40 -2.26
N ASN A 67 24.85 25.23 -0.97
CA ASN A 67 24.51 24.00 -0.23
C ASN A 67 22.98 23.85 -0.04
N ALA A 68 22.27 24.95 0.23
CA ALA A 68 20.82 24.93 0.35
C ALA A 68 20.14 24.65 -1.00
N ILE A 69 20.68 25.19 -2.10
CA ILE A 69 20.20 24.92 -3.47
C ILE A 69 20.30 23.42 -3.78
N SER A 70 21.42 22.77 -3.44
CA SER A 70 21.61 21.34 -3.70
C SER A 70 20.65 20.47 -2.89
N LEU A 71 20.37 20.83 -1.63
CA LEU A 71 19.38 20.16 -0.79
C LEU A 71 17.96 20.29 -1.33
N VAL A 72 17.56 21.49 -1.75
CA VAL A 72 16.23 21.75 -2.34
C VAL A 72 16.05 20.95 -3.63
N ARG A 73 17.06 20.89 -4.50
CA ARG A 73 17.03 20.07 -5.72
C ARG A 73 16.89 18.58 -5.40
N ARG A 74 17.60 18.08 -4.40
CA ARG A 74 17.51 16.67 -3.96
C ARG A 74 16.10 16.32 -3.47
N GLU A 75 15.51 17.18 -2.64
CA GLU A 75 14.14 16.98 -2.13
C GLU A 75 13.09 17.01 -3.26
N LEU A 76 13.22 17.95 -4.21
CA LEU A 76 12.33 18.02 -5.38
C LEU A 76 12.45 16.76 -6.25
N ARG A 77 13.68 16.30 -6.53
CA ARG A 77 13.94 15.05 -7.25
C ARG A 77 13.36 13.85 -6.51
N GLN A 78 13.58 13.73 -5.20
CA GLN A 78 13.05 12.62 -4.41
C GLN A 78 11.52 12.53 -4.49
N ARG A 79 10.84 13.68 -4.52
CA ARG A 79 9.38 13.74 -4.68
C ARG A 79 8.90 13.34 -6.06
N SER A 80 9.56 13.80 -7.13
CA SER A 80 9.22 13.39 -8.50
C SER A 80 9.45 11.89 -8.68
N LEU A 81 10.57 11.38 -8.18
CA LEU A 81 10.91 9.97 -8.23
C LEU A 81 10.00 9.10 -7.35
N TYR A 82 9.50 9.61 -6.23
CA TYR A 82 8.49 8.92 -5.43
C TYR A 82 7.20 8.67 -6.22
N GLN A 83 6.75 9.65 -7.03
CA GLN A 83 5.57 9.47 -7.86
C GLN A 83 5.77 8.38 -8.93
N LEU A 84 7.00 8.27 -9.45
CA LEU A 84 7.36 7.28 -10.47
C LEU A 84 7.57 5.87 -9.89
N THR A 85 8.31 5.77 -8.78
CA THR A 85 8.78 4.48 -8.21
C THR A 85 7.93 3.97 -7.06
N GLY A 86 7.23 4.86 -6.34
CA GLY A 86 6.48 4.53 -5.12
C GLY A 86 7.33 4.21 -3.89
N LEU A 87 8.65 4.44 -3.96
CA LEU A 87 9.63 4.14 -2.90
C LEU A 87 10.04 5.43 -2.19
N TYR A 88 10.14 5.42 -0.86
CA TYR A 88 10.45 6.63 -0.08
C TYR A 88 11.95 6.92 0.06
N ASN A 89 12.78 5.88 0.14
CA ASN A 89 14.22 6.01 0.36
C ASN A 89 14.92 6.49 -0.93
N TYR A 90 15.59 7.65 -0.88
CA TYR A 90 16.22 8.27 -2.04
C TYR A 90 17.26 7.37 -2.73
N ARG A 91 18.09 6.64 -1.96
CA ARG A 91 19.10 5.72 -2.53
C ARG A 91 18.44 4.57 -3.29
N LEU A 92 17.33 4.09 -2.75
CA LEU A 92 16.55 3.01 -3.35
C LEU A 92 15.79 3.50 -4.59
N GLN A 93 15.35 4.76 -4.63
CA GLN A 93 14.66 5.34 -5.79
C GLN A 93 15.56 5.34 -7.02
N ASP A 94 16.80 5.82 -6.89
CA ASP A 94 17.74 5.88 -8.02
C ASP A 94 18.06 4.47 -8.54
N LEU A 95 18.33 3.51 -7.64
CA LEU A 95 18.57 2.11 -8.01
C LEU A 95 17.33 1.47 -8.65
N ALA A 96 16.14 1.77 -8.14
CA ALA A 96 14.89 1.23 -8.67
C ALA A 96 14.62 1.70 -10.11
N ILE A 97 15.03 2.91 -10.48
CA ILE A 97 14.89 3.43 -11.85
C ILE A 97 15.80 2.65 -12.79
N ILE A 98 17.09 2.51 -12.44
CA ILE A 98 18.06 1.75 -13.23
C ILE A 98 17.61 0.30 -13.38
N PHE A 99 17.11 -0.30 -12.30
CA PHE A 99 16.55 -1.64 -12.30
C PHE A 99 15.33 -1.75 -13.23
N CYS A 100 14.36 -0.84 -13.12
CA CYS A 100 13.15 -0.89 -13.94
C CYS A 100 13.45 -0.67 -15.43
N ASP A 101 14.36 0.25 -15.74
CA ASP A 101 14.80 0.54 -17.10
C ASP A 101 15.50 -0.68 -17.73
N ARG A 102 16.45 -1.30 -17.01
CA ARG A 102 17.22 -2.46 -17.49
C ARG A 102 16.35 -3.69 -17.80
N TYR A 103 15.31 -3.94 -17.03
CA TYR A 103 14.44 -5.10 -17.21
C TYR A 103 13.11 -4.77 -17.91
N GLY A 104 12.94 -3.53 -18.43
CA GLY A 104 11.71 -3.12 -19.11
C GLY A 104 10.46 -3.17 -18.23
N LEU A 105 10.61 -2.95 -16.92
CA LEU A 105 9.54 -3.07 -15.95
C LEU A 105 8.74 -1.76 -15.83
N ARG A 106 7.45 -1.88 -15.53
CA ARG A 106 6.56 -0.73 -15.33
C ARG A 106 7.08 0.18 -14.21
N ALA A 107 6.93 1.49 -14.40
CA ALA A 107 7.09 2.48 -13.34
C ALA A 107 6.28 2.09 -12.09
N GLY A 108 6.97 2.01 -10.95
CA GLY A 108 6.36 1.62 -9.67
C GLY A 108 6.21 0.11 -9.48
N TYR A 109 6.87 -0.72 -10.28
CA TYR A 109 6.89 -2.17 -10.10
C TYR A 109 7.23 -2.57 -8.66
N LEU A 110 8.24 -1.95 -8.04
CA LEU A 110 8.69 -2.26 -6.68
C LEU A 110 7.78 -1.70 -5.56
N LYS A 111 6.77 -0.90 -5.88
CA LYS A 111 5.86 -0.25 -4.92
C LYS A 111 5.20 -1.22 -3.93
N PRO A 112 4.71 -2.42 -4.34
CA PRO A 112 4.10 -3.37 -3.41
C PRO A 112 5.08 -3.86 -2.35
N TRP A 113 6.38 -3.93 -2.65
CA TRP A 113 7.40 -4.43 -1.73
C TRP A 113 8.15 -3.36 -0.95
N ARG A 114 7.75 -2.09 -1.08
CA ARG A 114 8.44 -0.92 -0.49
C ARG A 114 8.81 -1.05 0.99
N ASN A 115 8.02 -1.79 1.78
CA ASN A 115 8.24 -1.97 3.22
C ASN A 115 9.31 -3.03 3.54
N TRP A 116 9.65 -3.89 2.59
CA TRP A 116 10.61 -4.99 2.76
C TRP A 116 11.89 -4.82 1.94
N LEU A 117 11.95 -3.79 1.09
CA LEU A 117 13.14 -3.41 0.35
C LEU A 117 13.99 -2.46 1.17
N ASN A 118 15.30 -2.70 1.17
CA ASN A 118 16.26 -1.76 1.71
C ASN A 118 17.46 -1.65 0.77
N GLU A 119 18.19 -0.55 0.86
CA GLU A 119 19.45 -0.39 0.16
C GLU A 119 20.61 -0.68 1.14
N LYS A 120 21.62 -1.42 0.66
CA LYS A 120 22.89 -1.64 1.37
C LYS A 120 24.01 -1.64 0.32
N GLU A 121 24.98 -0.75 0.47
CA GLU A 121 26.18 -0.71 -0.40
C GLU A 121 25.85 -0.71 -1.90
N GLY A 122 24.84 0.05 -2.32
CA GLY A 122 24.42 0.12 -3.71
C GLY A 122 23.56 -1.06 -4.18
N GLN A 123 23.34 -2.09 -3.35
CA GLN A 123 22.52 -3.25 -3.68
C GLN A 123 21.11 -3.13 -3.09
N ILE A 124 20.14 -3.67 -3.83
CA ILE A 124 18.75 -3.77 -3.36
C ILE A 124 18.60 -5.07 -2.56
N VAL A 125 18.45 -4.96 -1.25
CA VAL A 125 18.31 -6.10 -0.32
C VAL A 125 16.83 -6.28 0.05
N PHE A 126 16.31 -7.46 -0.26
CA PHE A 126 14.94 -7.85 0.12
C PHE A 126 14.92 -8.63 1.44
N LYS A 127 14.16 -8.15 2.42
CA LYS A 127 13.99 -8.78 3.73
C LYS A 127 12.93 -9.90 3.70
N ARG A 128 13.27 -11.03 3.06
CA ARG A 128 12.36 -12.19 2.88
C ARG A 128 11.74 -12.72 4.17
N LYS A 129 12.51 -12.80 5.28
CA LYS A 129 12.01 -13.30 6.58
C LYS A 129 10.79 -12.51 7.07
N TRP A 130 10.85 -11.18 6.97
CA TRP A 130 9.77 -10.29 7.40
C TRP A 130 8.56 -10.32 6.46
N HIS A 131 8.80 -10.46 5.16
CA HIS A 131 7.72 -10.68 4.18
C HIS A 131 6.97 -11.99 4.45
N CYS A 132 7.69 -13.10 4.61
CA CYS A 132 7.09 -14.40 4.93
C CYS A 132 6.31 -14.37 6.25
N PHE A 133 6.84 -13.71 7.29
CA PHE A 133 6.13 -13.54 8.56
C PHE A 133 4.82 -12.76 8.39
N ARG A 134 4.85 -11.62 7.70
CA ARG A 134 3.65 -10.82 7.39
C ARG A 134 2.64 -11.60 6.54
N TRP A 135 3.11 -12.38 5.57
CA TRP A 135 2.26 -13.25 4.75
C TRP A 135 1.56 -14.32 5.59
N ARG A 136 2.28 -14.95 6.54
CA ARG A 136 1.70 -15.93 7.46
C ARG A 136 0.63 -15.30 8.36
N ILE A 137 0.87 -14.11 8.89
CA ILE A 137 -0.14 -13.37 9.68
C ILE A 137 -1.36 -13.07 8.81
N PHE A 138 -1.15 -12.56 7.60
CA PHE A 138 -2.24 -12.28 6.67
C PHE A 138 -3.10 -13.53 6.40
N LEU A 139 -2.44 -14.67 6.16
CA LEU A 139 -3.12 -15.95 5.91
C LEU A 139 -3.84 -16.48 7.16
N ALA A 140 -3.23 -16.36 8.35
CA ALA A 140 -3.86 -16.74 9.61
C ALA A 140 -5.12 -15.91 9.88
N VAL A 141 -5.05 -14.59 9.70
CA VAL A 141 -6.22 -13.70 9.85
C VAL A 141 -7.27 -14.01 8.78
N LEU A 142 -6.87 -14.33 7.54
CA LEU A 142 -7.80 -14.75 6.50
C LEU A 142 -8.55 -16.03 6.90
N ILE A 143 -7.85 -17.04 7.42
CA ILE A 143 -8.47 -18.28 7.91
C ILE A 143 -9.45 -17.97 9.04
N VAL A 144 -9.06 -17.16 10.02
CA VAL A 144 -9.95 -16.75 11.14
C VAL A 144 -11.19 -16.05 10.61
N ASN A 145 -11.05 -15.15 9.62
CA ASN A 145 -12.19 -14.47 9.01
C ASN A 145 -13.12 -15.41 8.24
N VAL A 146 -12.58 -16.45 7.59
CA VAL A 146 -13.39 -17.48 6.92
C VAL A 146 -14.13 -18.33 7.94
N ILE A 147 -13.47 -18.74 9.03
CA ILE A 147 -14.11 -19.50 10.12
C ILE A 147 -15.22 -18.66 10.77
N LEU A 148 -14.95 -17.38 11.05
CA LEU A 148 -15.96 -16.46 11.56
C LEU A 148 -17.13 -16.29 10.59
N LEU A 149 -16.87 -16.20 9.29
CA LEU A 149 -17.93 -16.14 8.28
C LEU A 149 -18.78 -17.41 8.30
N VAL A 150 -18.15 -18.59 8.34
CA VAL A 150 -18.88 -19.87 8.39
C VAL A 150 -19.71 -19.99 9.66
N ALA A 151 -19.13 -19.65 10.82
CA ALA A 151 -19.85 -19.64 12.09
C ALA A 151 -21.02 -18.65 12.08
N PHE A 152 -20.82 -17.46 11.49
CA PHE A 152 -21.85 -16.45 11.32
C PHE A 152 -22.97 -16.94 10.41
N ILE A 153 -22.64 -17.61 9.31
CA ILE A 153 -23.61 -18.24 8.41
C ILE A 153 -24.41 -19.31 9.17
N MET A 154 -23.76 -20.24 9.89
CA MET A 154 -24.46 -21.27 10.66
C MET A 154 -25.37 -20.67 11.75
N TYR A 155 -24.90 -19.62 12.42
CA TYR A 155 -25.69 -18.90 13.40
C TYR A 155 -26.95 -18.28 12.79
N ILE A 156 -26.82 -17.60 11.64
CA ILE A 156 -27.97 -17.03 10.92
C ILE A 156 -28.91 -18.13 10.43
N PHE A 157 -28.41 -19.22 9.86
CA PHE A 157 -29.24 -20.35 9.41
C PHE A 157 -30.08 -20.96 10.54
N SER A 158 -29.59 -20.94 11.78
CA SER A 158 -30.32 -21.47 12.95
C SER A 158 -31.35 -20.50 13.54
N HIS A 159 -31.28 -19.21 13.24
CA HIS A 159 -32.09 -18.17 13.90
C HIS A 159 -32.87 -17.23 12.95
N ALA A 160 -32.60 -17.24 11.63
CA ALA A 160 -33.17 -16.30 10.68
C ALA A 160 -33.79 -16.98 9.46
N SER A 161 -34.74 -16.30 8.80
CA SER A 161 -35.34 -16.75 7.55
C SER A 161 -34.32 -16.72 6.40
N ALA A 162 -34.49 -17.64 5.44
CA ALA A 162 -33.57 -17.80 4.29
C ALA A 162 -33.35 -16.49 3.49
N GLU A 163 -34.35 -15.60 3.49
CA GLU A 163 -34.34 -14.30 2.82
C GLU A 163 -33.31 -13.31 3.42
N MET A 164 -32.97 -13.45 4.70
CA MET A 164 -32.05 -12.54 5.41
C MET A 164 -30.58 -12.98 5.33
N ILE A 165 -30.31 -14.20 4.84
CA ILE A 165 -28.96 -14.78 4.79
C ILE A 165 -28.07 -14.04 3.79
N ALA A 166 -28.54 -13.92 2.54
CA ALA A 166 -27.79 -13.27 1.46
C ALA A 166 -27.39 -11.81 1.79
N PRO A 167 -28.28 -10.94 2.29
CA PRO A 167 -27.91 -9.55 2.56
C PRO A 167 -27.02 -9.39 3.81
N LEU A 168 -27.10 -10.29 4.80
CA LEU A 168 -26.16 -10.32 5.94
C LEU A 168 -24.75 -10.78 5.55
N ILE A 169 -24.63 -11.77 4.65
CA ILE A 169 -23.34 -12.17 4.08
C ILE A 169 -22.74 -11.00 3.29
N MET A 170 -23.57 -10.33 2.46
CA MET A 170 -23.15 -9.17 1.69
C MET A 170 -22.62 -8.05 2.60
N PHE A 171 -23.29 -7.79 3.72
CA PHE A 171 -22.87 -6.82 4.74
C PHE A 171 -21.50 -7.15 5.34
N TYR A 172 -21.28 -8.39 5.76
CA TYR A 172 -20.00 -8.85 6.29
C TYR A 172 -18.86 -8.71 5.27
N VAL A 173 -19.10 -9.11 4.02
CA VAL A 173 -18.10 -9.01 2.95
C VAL A 173 -17.74 -7.55 2.66
N LEU A 174 -18.74 -6.66 2.55
CA LEU A 174 -18.54 -5.25 2.22
C LEU A 174 -17.91 -4.44 3.34
N LEU A 175 -18.31 -4.65 4.59
CA LEU A 175 -17.84 -3.84 5.72
C LEU A 175 -16.57 -4.36 6.36
N TRP A 176 -16.35 -5.67 6.34
CA TRP A 176 -15.28 -6.27 7.11
C TRP A 176 -14.20 -6.87 6.20
N LEU A 177 -14.59 -7.83 5.35
CA LEU A 177 -13.62 -8.56 4.53
C LEU A 177 -12.94 -7.68 3.48
N PHE A 178 -13.71 -6.87 2.76
CA PHE A 178 -13.18 -6.06 1.66
C PHE A 178 -12.26 -4.93 2.12
N PRO A 179 -12.59 -4.14 3.17
CA PRO A 179 -11.67 -3.14 3.71
C PRO A 179 -10.39 -3.77 4.27
N TRP A 180 -10.50 -4.94 4.92
CA TRP A 180 -9.34 -5.69 5.40
C TRP A 180 -8.40 -6.08 4.26
N LEU A 181 -8.93 -6.66 3.18
CA LEU A 181 -8.14 -7.06 2.00
C LEU A 181 -7.44 -5.87 1.33
N MET A 182 -8.10 -4.70 1.28
CA MET A 182 -7.53 -3.47 0.72
C MET A 182 -6.38 -2.91 1.56
N VAL A 183 -6.46 -3.01 2.88
CA VAL A 183 -5.44 -2.45 3.79
C VAL A 183 -4.21 -3.36 3.89
N VAL A 184 -4.41 -4.69 3.87
CA VAL A 184 -3.36 -5.67 4.17
C VAL A 184 -2.92 -6.44 2.93
N SER A 185 -3.07 -5.88 1.72
CA SER A 185 -2.64 -6.55 0.49
C SER A 185 -1.13 -6.81 0.52
N VAL A 186 -0.73 -8.04 0.87
CA VAL A 186 0.65 -8.50 0.79
C VAL A 186 0.86 -9.13 -0.60
N PRO A 187 2.01 -8.92 -1.27
CA PRO A 187 2.28 -9.55 -2.56
C PRO A 187 2.36 -11.07 -2.43
N THR A 188 1.82 -11.79 -3.41
CA THR A 188 1.82 -13.26 -3.41
C THR A 188 3.25 -13.82 -3.46
N PRO A 189 3.48 -15.03 -2.92
CA PRO A 189 4.80 -15.65 -2.94
C PRO A 189 5.35 -15.89 -4.34
N ALA A 190 4.50 -16.23 -5.33
CA ALA A 190 4.93 -16.46 -6.71
C ALA A 190 5.50 -15.17 -7.33
N TRP A 191 4.77 -14.07 -7.24
CA TRP A 191 5.21 -12.77 -7.74
C TRP A 191 6.47 -12.27 -7.00
N THR A 192 6.57 -12.55 -5.71
CA THR A 192 7.75 -12.21 -4.91
C THR A 192 8.99 -12.99 -5.35
N ARG A 193 8.87 -14.26 -5.76
CA ARG A 193 10.00 -15.06 -6.27
C ARG A 193 10.56 -14.50 -7.58
N GLU A 194 9.67 -14.09 -8.48
CA GLU A 194 10.07 -13.48 -9.75
C GLU A 194 10.84 -12.18 -9.52
N MET A 195 10.31 -11.31 -8.65
CA MET A 195 10.98 -10.09 -8.22
C MET A 195 12.35 -10.40 -7.55
N GLU A 196 12.43 -11.39 -6.66
CA GLU A 196 13.70 -11.83 -6.05
C GLU A 196 14.72 -12.30 -7.11
N ALA A 197 14.27 -13.00 -8.15
CA ALA A 197 15.14 -13.47 -9.23
C ALA A 197 15.74 -12.29 -10.01
N TYR A 198 14.91 -11.30 -10.37
CA TYR A 198 15.39 -10.08 -11.01
C TYR A 198 16.36 -9.29 -10.13
N LEU A 199 16.05 -9.13 -8.84
CA LEU A 199 16.97 -8.46 -7.90
C LEU A 199 18.30 -9.18 -7.76
N LYS A 200 18.28 -10.52 -7.72
CA LYS A 200 19.51 -11.32 -7.64
C LYS A 200 20.38 -11.13 -8.87
N LYS A 201 19.76 -11.12 -10.06
CA LYS A 201 20.47 -10.87 -11.33
C LYS A 201 21.07 -9.46 -11.35
N PHE A 202 20.28 -8.46 -10.99
CA PHE A 202 20.72 -7.06 -10.90
C PHE A 202 21.91 -6.88 -9.96
N ASN A 203 21.80 -7.38 -8.73
CA ASN A 203 22.86 -7.24 -7.73
C ASN A 203 24.13 -8.01 -8.12
N ALA A 204 24.02 -9.14 -8.84
CA ALA A 204 25.17 -9.89 -9.33
C ALA A 204 25.92 -9.10 -10.42
N GLU A 205 25.20 -8.52 -11.38
CA GLU A 205 25.77 -7.64 -12.41
C GLU A 205 26.47 -6.43 -11.79
N GLN A 206 25.88 -5.84 -10.76
CA GLN A 206 26.44 -4.68 -10.08
C GLN A 206 27.75 -5.01 -9.34
N ARG A 207 27.81 -6.16 -8.65
CA ARG A 207 29.06 -6.63 -8.03
C ARG A 207 30.19 -6.86 -9.03
N MET A 208 29.87 -7.41 -10.20
CA MET A 208 30.87 -7.62 -11.25
C MET A 208 31.39 -6.29 -11.81
N ALA A 209 30.50 -5.31 -11.99
CA ALA A 209 30.89 -3.97 -12.43
C ALA A 209 31.78 -3.26 -11.40
N ASP A 210 31.44 -3.35 -10.11
CA ASP A 210 32.22 -2.75 -9.02
C ASP A 210 33.60 -3.43 -8.88
N SER A 211 33.67 -4.75 -9.03
CA SER A 211 34.93 -5.51 -9.03
C SER A 211 35.85 -5.15 -10.19
N ASN A 212 35.32 -5.00 -11.40
CA ASN A 212 36.11 -4.62 -12.57
C ASN A 212 36.63 -3.19 -12.49
N ASN A 213 35.85 -2.27 -11.92
CA ASN A 213 36.29 -0.90 -11.69
C ASN A 213 37.38 -0.81 -10.62
N HIS A 214 37.36 -1.66 -9.60
CA HIS A 214 38.40 -1.69 -8.58
C HIS A 214 39.74 -2.21 -9.13
N CYS A 215 39.69 -3.28 -9.95
CA CYS A 215 40.86 -3.84 -10.64
C CYS A 215 41.54 -2.82 -11.59
N HIS A 216 40.78 -1.96 -12.25
CA HIS A 216 41.33 -0.91 -13.12
C HIS A 216 41.96 0.28 -12.38
N ILE A 217 41.64 0.48 -11.09
CA ILE A 217 42.20 1.57 -10.28
C ILE A 217 43.53 1.14 -9.65
N GLU A 218 43.72 -0.15 -9.34
CA GLU A 218 45.00 -0.66 -8.81
C GLU A 218 46.10 -0.85 -9.87
N LEU A 219 45.75 -0.77 -11.16
CA LEU A 219 46.69 -0.88 -12.29
C LEU A 219 47.19 0.47 -12.83
N LYS A 220 46.91 1.58 -12.14
CA LYS A 220 47.41 2.92 -12.45
C LYS A 220 48.26 3.47 -11.30
#